data_AF-A0A4R5PPY2-F1
#
_entry.id   AF-A0A4R5PPY2-F1
#
_cell.length_a   1.000
_cell.length_b   1.000
_cell.length_c   1.000
_cell.angle_alpha   90.00
_cell.angle_beta   90.00
_cell.angle_gamma   90.00
#
_symmetry.space_group_name_H-M   'P 1'
#
loop_
_entity.id
_entity.type
_entity.pdbx_description
1 polymer ?
#
loop_
_entity_poly.entity_id
_entity_poly.type
_entity_poly.pdbx_seq_one_letter_code
_entity_poly.pdbx_strand_id
1 'polypeptide(L)' 'MKTRTYMAGTLSLMINAVLFGLGTIAVLSIPALSAHATILIPAVILTSLVVTPFIAWNLAPELRLRKSMRDS' A
#
# COMPACT_ATOMS: atom_id res chain seq x y z
N MET A 1 12.39 -11.32 18.05
CA MET A 1 11.48 -10.86 16.96
C MET A 1 12.29 -10.02 15.98
N LYS A 2 12.33 -10.37 14.69
CA LYS A 2 13.18 -9.66 13.72
C LYS A 2 12.56 -8.30 13.41
N THR A 3 13.24 -7.20 13.74
CA THR A 3 12.82 -5.81 13.51
C THR A 3 12.34 -5.55 12.08
N ARG A 4 12.82 -6.35 11.10
CA ARG A 4 12.33 -6.40 9.71
C ARG A 4 10.83 -6.65 9.58
N THR A 5 10.28 -7.64 10.28
CA THR A 5 8.85 -8.00 10.17
C THR A 5 7.98 -6.92 10.80
N TYR A 6 8.47 -6.27 11.86
CA TYR A 6 7.77 -5.18 12.52
C TYR A 6 7.69 -3.93 11.62
N MET A 7 8.82 -3.52 11.01
CA MET A 7 8.85 -2.40 10.07
C MET A 7 8.01 -2.67 8.82
N ALA A 8 8.11 -3.88 8.25
CA ALA A 8 7.29 -4.25 7.10
C ALA A 8 5.79 -4.29 7.46
N GLY A 9 5.44 -4.74 8.66
CA GLY A 9 4.06 -4.76 9.15
C GLY A 9 3.45 -3.36 9.30
N THR A 10 4.17 -2.43 9.93
CA THR A 10 3.69 -1.04 10.08
C THR A 10 3.60 -0.30 8.74
N LEU A 11 4.55 -0.52 7.84
CA LEU A 11 4.51 0.06 6.48
C LEU A 11 3.38 -0.52 5.64
N SER A 12 3.11 -1.82 5.76
CA SER A 12 2.01 -2.47 5.04
C SER A 12 0.67 -1.84 5.39
N LEU A 13 0.43 -1.45 6.65
CA LEU A 13 -0.81 -0.81 7.05
C LEU A 13 -0.96 0.59 6.42
N MET A 14 0.11 1.39 6.45
CA MET A 14 0.11 2.73 5.85
C MET A 14 -0.03 2.67 4.32
N ILE A 15 0.71 1.78 3.65
CA ILE A 15 0.64 1.59 2.20
C ILE A 15 -0.77 1.19 1.78
N ASN A 16 -1.41 0.25 2.49
CA ASN A 16 -2.78 -0.16 2.21
C ASN A 16 -3.76 1.02 2.34
N ALA A 17 -3.67 1.78 3.42
CA ALA A 17 -4.52 2.95 3.66
C ALA A 17 -4.36 4.01 2.57
N VAL A 18 -3.12 4.31 2.14
CA VAL A 18 -2.85 5.28 1.07
C VAL A 18 -3.38 4.80 -0.27
N LEU A 19 -3.13 3.54 -0.64
CA LEU A 19 -3.63 2.96 -1.90
C LEU A 19 -5.16 2.93 -1.94
N PHE A 20 -5.80 2.50 -0.84
CA PHE A 20 -7.24 2.50 -0.72
C PHE A 20 -7.83 3.91 -0.85
N GLY A 21 -7.26 4.90 -0.16
CA GLY A 21 -7.69 6.29 -0.24
C GLY A 21 -7.56 6.85 -1.66
N LEU A 22 -6.40 6.67 -2.30
CA LEU A 22 -6.15 7.12 -3.68
C LEU A 22 -7.11 6.47 -4.68
N GLY A 23 -7.31 5.15 -4.59
CA GLY A 23 -8.23 4.43 -5.46
C GLY A 23 -9.67 4.88 -5.27
N THR A 24 -10.10 5.11 -4.02
CA THR A 24 -11.45 5.59 -3.72
C THR A 24 -11.66 7.01 -4.23
N ILE A 25 -10.70 7.91 -4.02
CA ILE A 25 -10.74 9.28 -4.56
C ILE A 25 -10.84 9.22 -6.09
N ALA A 26 -10.02 8.42 -6.77
CA ALA A 26 -10.06 8.28 -8.22
C ALA A 26 -11.41 7.78 -8.74
N VAL A 27 -12.03 6.81 -8.07
CA VAL A 27 -13.36 6.29 -8.42
C VAL A 27 -14.44 7.35 -8.24
N LEU A 28 -14.39 8.13 -7.16
CA LEU A 28 -15.41 9.14 -6.86
C LEU A 28 -15.21 10.44 -7.63
N SER A 29 -13.99 10.79 -8.01
CA SER A 29 -13.70 11.99 -8.81
C SER A 29 -14.17 11.88 -10.26
N ILE A 30 -14.38 10.66 -10.78
CA ILE A 30 -14.84 10.44 -12.16
C ILE A 30 -16.34 10.12 -12.14
N PRO A 31 -17.22 10.99 -12.67
CA PRO A 31 -18.68 10.79 -12.62
C PRO A 31 -19.14 9.47 -13.24
N ALA A 32 -18.48 9.02 -14.30
CA ALA A 32 -18.78 7.74 -14.98
C ALA A 32 -18.43 6.51 -14.12
N LEU A 33 -17.42 6.59 -13.25
CA LEU A 33 -17.08 5.53 -12.30
C LEU A 33 -17.93 5.62 -11.03
N SER A 34 -18.30 6.82 -10.61
CA SER A 34 -19.15 7.05 -9.43
C SER A 34 -20.51 6.34 -9.55
N ALA A 35 -21.08 6.24 -10.76
CA ALA A 35 -22.29 5.45 -11.02
C ALA A 35 -22.15 3.95 -10.69
N HIS A 36 -20.91 3.43 -10.68
CA HIS A 36 -20.57 2.06 -10.33
C HIS A 36 -19.81 1.97 -9.00
N ALA A 37 -19.82 3.02 -8.17
CA ALA A 37 -19.06 3.07 -6.91
C ALA A 37 -19.39 1.90 -5.98
N THR A 38 -20.63 1.40 -5.98
CA THR A 38 -21.06 0.23 -5.19
C THR A 38 -20.25 -1.04 -5.51
N ILE A 39 -19.76 -1.18 -6.74
CA ILE A 39 -18.96 -2.34 -7.19
C ILE A 39 -17.46 -1.99 -7.18
N LEU A 40 -17.13 -0.77 -7.58
CA LEU A 40 -15.74 -0.32 -7.71
C LEU A 40 -15.05 -0.11 -6.36
N ILE A 41 -15.75 0.34 -5.32
CA ILE A 41 -15.15 0.51 -3.99
C ILE A 41 -14.70 -0.85 -3.40
N PRO A 42 -15.54 -1.91 -3.38
CA PRO A 42 -15.09 -3.25 -3.02
C PRO A 42 -13.91 -3.75 -3.88
N ALA A 43 -13.93 -3.48 -5.19
CA ALA A 43 -12.84 -3.85 -6.07
C ALA A 43 -11.52 -3.13 -5.70
N VAL A 44 -11.59 -1.82 -5.41
CA VAL A 44 -10.44 -1.02 -4.94
C VAL A 44 -9.86 -1.61 -3.66
N ILE A 45 -10.70 -2.01 -2.70
CA ILE A 45 -10.25 -2.65 -1.46
C ILE A 45 -9.46 -3.93 -1.76
N LEU A 46 -10.01 -4.81 -2.60
CA LEU A 46 -9.34 -6.06 -2.98
C LEU A 46 -8.01 -5.80 -3.71
N THR A 47 -7.99 -4.87 -4.66
CA THR A 47 -6.75 -4.51 -5.36
C THR A 47 -5.71 -3.92 -4.42
N SER A 48 -6.10 -3.04 -3.48
CA SER A 48 -5.18 -2.47 -2.50
C SER A 48 -4.62 -3.55 -1.58
N LEU A 49 -5.44 -4.50 -1.12
CA LEU A 49 -5.00 -5.63 -0.32
C LEU A 49 -3.98 -6.52 -1.03
N VAL A 50 -4.13 -6.74 -2.34
CA VAL A 50 -3.20 -7.56 -3.15
C VAL A 50 -1.92 -6.79 -3.48
N VAL A 51 -2.03 -5.50 -3.82
CA VAL A 51 -0.88 -4.66 -4.21
C VAL A 51 -0.01 -4.28 -3.02
N THR A 52 -0.62 -4.04 -1.85
CA THR A 52 0.10 -3.66 -0.62
C THR A 52 1.27 -4.58 -0.27
N PRO A 53 1.10 -5.91 -0.10
CA PRO A 53 2.21 -6.78 0.27
C PRO A 53 3.30 -6.82 -0.81
N PHE A 54 2.94 -6.68 -2.09
CA PHE A 54 3.90 -6.57 -3.18
C PHE A 54 4.78 -5.32 -3.05
N ILE A 55 4.17 -4.15 -2.82
CA ILE A 55 4.91 -2.89 -2.62
C ILE A 55 5.74 -2.95 -1.34
N ALA A 56 5.16 -3.44 -0.23
CA ALA A 56 5.86 -3.57 1.05
C ALA A 56 7.07 -4.50 0.95
N TRP A 57 6.97 -5.60 0.19
CA TRP A 57 8.08 -6.53 -0.04
C TRP A 57 9.19 -5.89 -0.88
N ASN A 58 8.82 -5.10 -1.90
CA ASN A 58 9.78 -4.43 -2.76
C ASN A 58 10.49 -3.27 -2.05
N LEU A 59 9.83 -2.61 -1.09
CA LEU A 59 10.40 -1.53 -0.29
C LEU A 59 11.25 -2.02 0.90
N ALA A 60 10.98 -3.24 1.40
CA ALA A 60 11.74 -3.88 2.48
C ALA A 60 13.27 -4.03 2.26
N PRO A 61 13.80 -4.33 1.05
CA PRO A 61 15.24 -4.33 0.80
C PRO A 61 15.86 -2.93 0.81
N GLU A 62 15.13 -1.89 0.41
CA GLU A 62 15.63 -0.50 0.36
C GLU A 62 15.92 0.05 1.77
N LEU A 63 15.06 -0.28 2.73
CA LEU A 63 15.29 0.00 4.16
C LEU A 63 16.47 -0.80 4.74
N ARG A 64 16.84 -1.92 4.12
CA ARG A 64 17.98 -2.75 4.53
C ARG A 64 19.30 -2.16 4.04
N LEU A 65 19.34 -1.58 2.84
CA LEU A 65 20.52 -0.94 2.27
C LEU A 65 20.97 0.30 3.08
N ARG A 66 20.02 1.05 3.63
CA ARG A 66 20.33 2.25 4.44
C ARG A 66 21.02 1.94 5.78
N LYS A 67 20.96 0.70 6.27
CA LYS A 67 21.70 0.30 7.49
C LYS A 67 23.19 0.07 7.22
N SER A 68 23.59 -0.28 5.99
CA SER A 68 25.00 -0.54 5.66
C SER A 68 25.82 0.73 5.48
N MET A 69 25.19 1.89 5.23
CA MET A 69 25.84 3.17 4.95
C MET A 69 26.09 4.04 6.21
N ARG A 70 25.81 3.53 7.41
CA ARG A 70 26.08 4.24 8.69
C ARG A 70 27.35 3.73 9.41
N ASP A 71 27.97 2.68 8.89
CA ASP A 71 29.20 2.07 9.44
C ASP A 71 30.40 2.24 8.48
N SER A 72 30.46 3.31 7.69
CA SER A 72 31.60 3.63 6.80
C SER A 72 32.11 5.04 7.03
#